data_AF-A0A7S3PMS0-F1
#
_entry.id   AF-A0A7S3PMS0-F1
#
_cell.length_a   1.000
_cell.length_b   1.000
_cell.length_c   1.000
_cell.angle_alpha   90.00
_cell.angle_beta   90.00
_cell.angle_gamma   90.00
#
_symmetry.space_group_name_H-M   'P 1'
#
loop_
_entity.id
_entity.type
_entity.pdbx_description
1 polymer ?
#
loop_
_entity_poly.entity_id
_entity_poly.type
_entity_poly.pdbx_seq_one_letter_code
_entity_poly.pdbx_strand_id
1 'polypeptide(L)'
;GDEEAATEWLRKQGIAAAAKKSGRDTSDGLVALLCNPQKSAATLLEVSSETDFVARNETFQNIVTKLAEVALAAKTTDIESLKAVPYSDDETAGEAMIRATATIRENLALKEVDFVEIKEGFGAIGMYIHNKRGDILGTQASLVAIESSEEMGEKELDSVQNLANSLAIHLVGAQAMYMNAIPQEVIDKEREILSEAAKKEMEENAQQNSKQVDEDVMAKRIKKKVDKRISKLAEELVLEKQKFVSEGADGKANVQAILNKTSKELGTTLKIKTALRYQIGNEKVEM
;
A
#
# COMPACT_ATOMS: atom_id res chain seq x y z
N GLY A 1 35.76 -32.64 -9.42
CA GLY A 1 35.72 -31.34 -10.10
C GLY A 1 34.81 -31.47 -11.30
N ASP A 2 33.53 -31.66 -11.03
CA ASP A 2 32.45 -31.60 -12.03
C ASP A 2 31.62 -30.37 -11.62
N GLU A 3 31.65 -29.33 -12.44
CA GLU A 3 31.07 -28.02 -12.14
C GLU A 3 29.54 -28.03 -12.24
N GLU A 4 28.98 -28.81 -13.17
CA GLU A 4 27.53 -29.00 -13.28
C GLU A 4 26.99 -29.76 -12.06
N ALA A 5 27.66 -30.85 -11.68
CA ALA A 5 27.27 -31.61 -10.49
C ALA A 5 27.42 -30.78 -9.20
N ALA A 6 28.42 -29.91 -9.11
CA ALA A 6 28.60 -29.00 -7.98
C ALA A 6 27.48 -27.95 -7.91
N THR A 7 27.07 -27.39 -9.05
CA THR A 7 25.98 -26.40 -9.14
C THR A 7 24.65 -27.01 -8.74
N GLU A 8 24.31 -28.18 -9.26
CA GLU A 8 23.07 -28.89 -8.89
C GLU A 8 23.08 -29.31 -7.41
N TRP A 9 24.24 -29.70 -6.87
CA TRP A 9 24.38 -29.98 -5.45
C TRP A 9 24.14 -28.73 -4.58
N LEU A 10 24.74 -27.59 -4.93
CA LEU A 10 24.52 -26.31 -4.23
C LEU A 10 23.05 -25.87 -4.29
N ARG A 11 22.39 -26.06 -5.44
CA ARG A 11 20.95 -25.77 -5.61
C ARG A 11 20.10 -26.60 -4.63
N LYS A 12 20.35 -27.91 -4.56
CA LYS A 12 19.68 -28.80 -3.59
C LYS A 12 19.92 -28.39 -2.14
N GLN A 13 21.15 -28.00 -1.80
CA GLN A 13 21.47 -27.50 -0.44
C GLN A 13 20.74 -26.18 -0.14
N GLY A 14 20.64 -25.28 -1.12
CA GLY A 14 19.91 -24.02 -1.00
C GLY A 14 18.42 -24.25 -0.71
N ILE A 15 17.77 -25.13 -1.47
CA ILE A 15 16.35 -25.51 -1.26
C ILE A 15 16.15 -26.04 0.16
N ALA A 16 16.99 -26.98 0.60
CA ALA A 16 16.89 -27.54 1.95
C ALA A 16 17.14 -26.48 3.04
N ALA A 17 18.06 -25.54 2.80
CA ALA A 17 18.37 -24.46 3.72
C ALA A 17 17.26 -23.41 3.82
N ALA A 18 16.54 -23.15 2.71
CA ALA A 18 15.39 -22.25 2.67
C ALA A 18 14.17 -22.88 3.35
N ALA A 19 13.88 -24.16 3.07
CA ALA A 19 12.79 -24.89 3.70
C ALA A 19 12.93 -24.98 5.24
N LYS A 20 14.16 -25.05 5.76
CA LYS A 20 14.41 -25.02 7.22
C LYS A 20 14.16 -23.65 7.86
N LYS A 21 14.14 -22.56 7.08
CA LYS A 21 13.99 -21.18 7.57
C LYS A 21 12.60 -20.60 7.31
N SER A 22 11.82 -21.17 6.39
CA SER A 22 10.52 -20.61 5.97
C SER A 22 9.50 -20.43 7.09
N GLY A 23 9.63 -21.17 8.21
CA GLY A 23 8.77 -21.02 9.38
C GLY A 23 9.19 -19.93 10.37
N ARG A 24 10.23 -19.14 10.06
CA ARG A 24 10.69 -18.04 10.91
C ARG A 24 9.99 -16.74 10.52
N ASP A 25 9.67 -15.92 11.51
CA ASP A 25 8.99 -14.63 11.28
C ASP A 25 9.88 -13.67 10.50
N THR A 26 9.29 -12.98 9.52
CA THR A 26 9.94 -11.96 8.69
C THR A 26 9.13 -10.66 8.71
N SER A 27 9.45 -9.75 9.63
CA SER A 27 8.76 -8.45 9.75
C SER A 27 9.59 -7.27 9.25
N ASP A 28 10.82 -7.51 8.81
CA ASP A 28 11.68 -6.49 8.20
C ASP A 28 11.88 -6.77 6.71
N GLY A 29 12.71 -6.00 6.01
CA GLY A 29 13.01 -6.14 4.59
C GLY A 29 12.77 -4.86 3.79
N LEU A 30 12.32 -5.01 2.55
CA LEU A 30 12.17 -3.90 1.62
C LEU A 30 10.89 -4.03 0.80
N VAL A 31 10.31 -2.87 0.50
CA VAL A 31 9.34 -2.73 -0.58
C VAL A 31 10.03 -2.16 -1.82
N ALA A 32 9.63 -2.60 -3.00
CA ALA A 32 10.11 -2.09 -4.27
C ALA A 32 8.95 -1.57 -5.12
N LEU A 33 9.10 -0.35 -5.63
CA LEU A 33 8.09 0.33 -6.42
C LEU A 33 8.70 0.80 -7.74
N LEU A 34 8.35 0.13 -8.83
CA LEU A 34 8.89 0.39 -10.16
C LEU A 34 7.76 0.70 -11.14
N CYS A 35 8.00 1.63 -12.06
CA CYS A 35 7.04 2.04 -13.07
C CYS A 35 7.73 2.22 -14.42
N ASN A 36 7.00 1.95 -15.49
CA ASN A 36 7.49 2.17 -16.85
C ASN A 36 7.75 3.67 -17.11
N PRO A 37 8.54 4.00 -18.15
CA PRO A 37 8.84 5.39 -18.50
C PRO A 37 7.58 6.24 -18.76
N GLN A 38 6.54 5.63 -19.32
CA GLN A 38 5.27 6.28 -19.70
C GLN A 38 4.33 6.56 -18.51
N LYS A 39 4.67 6.10 -17.29
CA LYS A 39 3.84 6.29 -16.09
C LYS A 39 2.43 5.67 -16.21
N SER A 40 2.30 4.64 -17.03
CA SER A 40 1.06 3.95 -17.34
C SER A 40 1.01 2.53 -16.78
N ALA A 41 2.15 1.95 -16.38
CA ALA A 41 2.21 0.63 -15.77
C ALA A 41 3.22 0.63 -14.61
N ALA A 42 2.83 0.09 -13.46
CA ALA A 42 3.68 0.02 -12.27
C ALA A 42 3.51 -1.31 -11.54
N THR A 43 4.56 -1.73 -10.82
CA THR A 43 4.52 -2.83 -9.86
C THR A 43 4.98 -2.34 -8.50
N LEU A 44 4.36 -2.91 -7.46
CA LEU A 44 4.73 -2.72 -6.07
C LEU A 44 4.85 -4.10 -5.44
N LEU A 45 6.00 -4.42 -4.85
CA LEU A 45 6.21 -5.71 -4.21
C LEU A 45 6.87 -5.57 -2.84
N GLU A 46 6.67 -6.57 -1.99
CA GLU A 46 7.32 -6.70 -0.68
C GLU A 46 8.19 -7.95 -0.64
N VAL A 47 9.47 -7.77 -0.30
CA VAL A 47 10.35 -8.87 0.09
C VAL A 47 10.79 -8.66 1.52
N SER A 48 10.40 -9.59 2.38
CA SER A 48 10.67 -9.55 3.81
C SER A 48 11.91 -10.36 4.21
N SER A 49 12.55 -9.97 5.31
CA SER A 49 13.68 -10.62 5.98
C SER A 49 13.44 -10.74 7.50
N GLU A 50 14.28 -11.52 8.19
CA GLU A 50 14.20 -11.65 9.65
C GLU A 50 14.67 -10.37 10.35
N THR A 51 15.71 -9.70 9.83
CA THR A 51 16.32 -8.52 10.45
C THR A 51 16.45 -7.29 9.53
N ASP A 52 16.59 -6.11 10.13
CA ASP A 52 16.80 -4.83 9.42
C ASP A 52 18.18 -4.70 8.77
N PHE A 53 19.14 -5.51 9.21
CA PHE A 53 20.49 -5.55 8.63
C PHE A 53 20.46 -6.05 7.18
N VAL A 54 19.55 -6.98 6.87
CA VAL A 54 19.38 -7.50 5.50
C VAL A 54 18.87 -6.43 4.55
N ALA A 55 17.99 -5.52 5.00
CA ALA A 55 17.48 -4.42 4.18
C ALA A 55 18.60 -3.45 3.72
N ARG A 56 19.75 -3.44 4.38
CA ARG A 56 20.94 -2.63 4.02
C ARG A 56 21.97 -3.39 3.20
N ASN A 57 21.77 -4.70 3.00
CA ASN A 57 22.69 -5.55 2.27
C ASN A 57 22.51 -5.35 0.76
N GLU A 58 23.59 -5.02 0.05
CA GLU A 58 23.55 -4.76 -1.40
C GLU A 58 23.08 -5.98 -2.21
N THR A 59 23.44 -7.20 -1.81
CA THR A 59 22.96 -8.42 -2.47
C THR A 59 21.45 -8.54 -2.37
N PHE A 60 20.89 -8.28 -1.19
CA PHE A 60 19.44 -8.26 -1.00
C PHE A 60 18.77 -7.16 -1.83
N GLN A 61 19.27 -5.93 -1.77
CA GLN A 61 18.73 -4.80 -2.55
C GLN A 61 18.74 -5.06 -4.06
N ASN A 62 19.82 -5.66 -4.59
CA ASN A 62 19.92 -6.02 -5.99
C ASN A 62 18.90 -7.08 -6.39
N ILE A 63 18.69 -8.09 -5.54
CA ILE A 63 17.68 -9.13 -5.79
C ILE A 63 16.28 -8.53 -5.82
N VAL A 64 15.93 -7.72 -4.82
CA VAL A 64 14.61 -7.08 -4.74
C VAL A 64 14.38 -6.12 -5.91
N THR A 65 15.40 -5.36 -6.31
CA THR A 65 15.35 -4.48 -7.49
C THR A 65 15.05 -5.28 -8.76
N LYS A 66 15.79 -6.36 -8.99
CA LYS A 66 15.61 -7.19 -10.19
C LYS A 66 14.26 -7.92 -10.18
N LEU A 67 13.77 -8.35 -9.02
CA LEU A 67 12.43 -8.90 -8.89
C LEU A 67 11.35 -7.90 -9.32
N ALA A 68 11.52 -6.61 -9.00
CA ALA A 68 10.58 -5.58 -9.44
C ALA A 68 10.61 -5.39 -10.97
N GLU A 69 11.78 -5.47 -11.60
CA GLU A 69 11.87 -5.46 -13.08
C GLU A 69 11.15 -6.65 -13.71
N VAL A 70 11.38 -7.85 -13.17
CA VAL A 70 10.75 -9.10 -13.62
C VAL A 70 9.23 -9.04 -13.42
N ALA A 71 8.77 -8.55 -12.27
CA ALA A 71 7.35 -8.40 -11.97
C ALA A 71 6.66 -7.38 -12.90
N LEU A 72 7.30 -6.24 -13.16
CA LEU A 72 6.78 -5.23 -14.08
C LEU A 72 6.65 -5.79 -15.51
N ALA A 73 7.66 -6.53 -15.98
CA ALA A 73 7.64 -7.16 -17.30
C ALA A 73 6.59 -8.27 -17.40
N ALA A 74 6.40 -9.04 -16.33
CA ALA A 74 5.43 -10.14 -16.27
C ALA A 74 3.98 -9.66 -16.09
N LYS A 75 3.77 -8.42 -15.62
CA LYS A 75 2.45 -7.83 -15.36
C LYS A 75 1.58 -8.69 -14.43
N THR A 76 2.17 -9.23 -13.38
CA THR A 76 1.52 -10.19 -12.47
C THR A 76 1.17 -9.58 -11.12
N THR A 77 0.03 -9.98 -10.57
CA THR A 77 -0.37 -9.78 -9.17
C THR A 77 -0.32 -11.09 -8.36
N ASP A 78 0.13 -12.18 -8.99
CA ASP A 78 0.23 -13.50 -8.37
C ASP A 78 1.68 -13.86 -8.07
N ILE A 79 1.95 -14.19 -6.81
CA ILE A 79 3.29 -14.48 -6.30
C ILE A 79 3.84 -15.78 -6.89
N GLU A 80 3.00 -16.81 -7.02
CA GLU A 80 3.43 -18.10 -7.55
C GLU A 80 3.79 -17.99 -9.03
N SER A 81 2.98 -17.24 -9.79
CA SER A 81 3.29 -16.88 -11.18
C SER A 81 4.60 -16.09 -11.25
N LEU A 82 4.80 -15.09 -10.37
CA LEU A 82 6.05 -14.33 -10.33
C LEU A 82 7.26 -15.22 -10.06
N LYS A 83 7.17 -16.15 -9.10
CA LYS A 83 8.26 -17.09 -8.78
C LYS A 83 8.67 -17.95 -9.98
N ALA A 84 7.75 -18.23 -10.89
CA ALA A 84 8.02 -19.02 -12.10
C ALA A 84 8.62 -18.21 -13.25
N VAL A 85 8.63 -16.87 -13.19
CA VAL A 85 9.18 -16.03 -14.26
C VAL A 85 10.71 -16.15 -14.31
N PRO A 86 11.33 -16.21 -15.50
CA PRO A 86 12.79 -16.14 -15.63
C PRO A 86 13.35 -14.87 -14.97
N TYR A 87 14.33 -15.06 -14.08
CA TYR A 87 15.08 -13.98 -13.43
C TYR A 87 16.41 -13.74 -14.14
N SER A 88 17.04 -14.81 -14.62
CA SER A 88 18.16 -14.82 -15.55
C SER A 88 18.02 -16.01 -16.51
N ASP A 89 19.00 -16.24 -17.38
CA ASP A 89 18.97 -17.34 -18.36
C ASP A 89 18.87 -18.73 -17.69
N ASP A 90 19.43 -18.87 -16.48
CA ASP A 90 19.59 -20.16 -15.80
C ASP A 90 18.74 -20.30 -14.52
N GLU A 91 17.94 -19.29 -14.15
CA GLU A 91 17.16 -19.33 -12.92
C GLU A 91 15.83 -18.57 -13.00
N THR A 92 14.82 -19.10 -12.33
CA THR A 92 13.56 -18.41 -12.08
C THR A 92 13.66 -17.45 -10.89
N ALA A 93 12.70 -16.52 -10.76
CA ALA A 93 12.62 -15.61 -9.61
C ALA A 93 12.54 -16.35 -8.26
N GLY A 94 11.84 -17.49 -8.22
CA GLY A 94 11.77 -18.35 -7.03
C GLY A 94 13.13 -18.97 -6.69
N GLU A 95 13.88 -19.41 -7.70
CA GLU A 95 15.24 -19.96 -7.51
C GLU A 95 16.22 -18.89 -7.07
N ALA A 96 16.13 -17.67 -7.61
CA ALA A 96 16.90 -16.52 -7.17
C ALA A 96 16.66 -16.21 -5.68
N MET A 97 15.41 -16.28 -5.22
CA MET A 97 15.05 -16.14 -3.80
C MET A 97 15.64 -17.24 -2.92
N ILE A 98 15.61 -18.50 -3.38
CA ILE A 98 16.21 -19.63 -2.66
C ILE A 98 17.73 -19.45 -2.54
N ARG A 99 18.39 -19.04 -3.63
CA ARG A 99 19.82 -18.71 -3.65
C ARG A 99 20.13 -17.57 -2.67
N ALA A 100 19.32 -16.52 -2.68
CA ALA A 100 19.45 -15.39 -1.76
C ALA A 100 19.40 -15.84 -0.29
N THR A 101 18.42 -16.66 0.07
CA THR A 101 18.27 -17.24 1.42
C THR A 101 19.48 -18.09 1.83
N ALA A 102 20.06 -18.84 0.90
CA ALA A 102 21.26 -19.64 1.16
C ALA A 102 22.49 -18.74 1.43
N THR A 103 22.65 -17.66 0.67
CA THR A 103 23.76 -16.71 0.78
C THR A 103 23.65 -15.83 2.01
N ILE A 104 22.49 -15.20 2.23
CA ILE A 104 22.24 -14.26 3.34
C ILE A 104 22.08 -15.01 4.68
N ARG A 105 21.63 -16.26 4.64
CA ARG A 105 21.40 -17.14 5.80
C ARG A 105 20.28 -16.69 6.74
N GLU A 106 19.38 -15.84 6.27
CA GLU A 106 18.09 -15.51 6.92
C GLU A 106 16.93 -16.02 6.06
N ASN A 107 15.76 -16.20 6.68
CA ASN A 107 14.51 -16.38 5.96
C ASN A 107 14.21 -15.14 5.13
N LEU A 108 13.94 -15.34 3.84
CA LEU A 108 13.49 -14.28 2.94
C LEU A 108 12.18 -14.73 2.30
N ALA A 109 11.21 -13.83 2.23
CA ALA A 109 9.91 -14.15 1.64
C ALA A 109 9.42 -13.01 0.77
N LEU A 110 9.13 -13.33 -0.49
CA LEU A 110 8.30 -12.50 -1.37
C LEU A 110 6.85 -12.63 -0.87
N LYS A 111 6.35 -11.56 -0.24
CA LYS A 111 5.08 -11.58 0.51
C LYS A 111 3.90 -11.03 -0.26
N GLU A 112 4.14 -10.00 -1.07
CA GLU A 112 3.11 -9.28 -1.78
C GLU A 112 3.66 -8.84 -3.14
N VAL A 113 2.80 -8.86 -4.16
CA VAL A 113 3.06 -8.24 -5.46
C VAL A 113 1.75 -7.72 -6.03
N ASP A 114 1.75 -6.46 -6.42
CA ASP A 114 0.69 -5.84 -7.17
C ASP A 114 1.22 -5.25 -8.48
N PHE A 115 0.34 -5.19 -9.46
CA PHE A 115 0.58 -4.60 -10.77
C PHE A 115 -0.62 -3.74 -11.12
N VAL A 116 -0.36 -2.50 -11.54
CA VAL A 116 -1.38 -1.53 -11.94
C VAL A 116 -1.04 -1.00 -13.31
N GLU A 117 -2.00 -1.04 -14.21
CA GLU A 117 -1.90 -0.50 -15.56
C GLU A 117 -3.10 0.38 -15.87
N ILE A 118 -2.84 1.51 -16.51
CA ILE A 118 -3.82 2.43 -17.09
C ILE A 118 -3.49 2.62 -18.57
N LYS A 119 -4.49 3.02 -19.35
CA LYS A 119 -4.28 3.30 -20.77
C LYS A 119 -3.37 4.54 -20.92
N GLU A 120 -2.30 4.42 -21.69
CA GLU A 120 -1.42 5.55 -22.02
C GLU A 120 -2.22 6.72 -22.61
N GLY A 121 -1.93 7.94 -22.15
CA GLY A 121 -2.65 9.14 -22.54
C GLY A 121 -3.97 9.38 -21.79
N PHE A 122 -4.43 8.43 -20.97
CA PHE A 122 -5.70 8.53 -20.23
C PHE A 122 -5.49 8.61 -18.71
N GLY A 123 -4.42 9.27 -18.27
CA GLY A 123 -4.12 9.46 -16.86
C GLY A 123 -2.66 9.22 -16.50
N ALA A 124 -2.37 9.07 -15.21
CA ALA A 124 -1.01 8.86 -14.72
C ALA A 124 -0.97 8.02 -13.44
N ILE A 125 0.14 7.30 -13.23
CA ILE A 125 0.46 6.62 -11.98
C ILE A 125 1.46 7.46 -11.18
N GLY A 126 1.02 7.94 -10.02
CA GLY A 126 1.85 8.60 -9.03
C GLY A 126 2.51 7.61 -8.10
N MET A 127 3.75 7.88 -7.68
CA MET A 127 4.54 6.98 -6.83
C MET A 127 5.22 7.75 -5.72
N TYR A 128 5.30 7.15 -4.54
CA TYR A 128 6.09 7.66 -3.44
C TYR A 128 6.74 6.52 -2.67
N ILE A 129 7.98 6.71 -2.26
CA ILE A 129 8.75 5.76 -1.46
C ILE A 129 9.30 6.52 -0.26
N HIS A 130 9.00 6.02 0.93
CA HIS A 130 9.46 6.57 2.20
C HIS A 130 10.59 5.71 2.78
N ASN A 131 11.49 6.36 3.54
CA ASN A 131 12.71 5.74 4.08
C ASN A 131 13.53 4.99 3.01
N LYS A 132 13.88 5.70 1.93
CA LYS A 132 14.58 5.13 0.78
C LYS A 132 15.86 4.37 1.18
N ARG A 133 16.10 3.28 0.48
CA ARG A 133 17.32 2.45 0.54
C ARG A 133 17.94 2.24 -0.84
N GLY A 134 17.41 2.93 -1.85
CA GLY A 134 17.83 2.93 -3.25
C GLY A 134 16.84 3.77 -4.06
N ASP A 135 16.92 3.73 -5.38
CA ASP A 135 16.05 4.53 -6.26
C ASP A 135 14.59 4.11 -6.16
N ILE A 136 14.37 2.78 -6.20
CA ILE A 136 13.05 2.15 -6.20
C ILE A 136 12.75 1.39 -4.90
N LEU A 137 13.61 1.48 -3.89
CA LEU A 137 13.55 0.69 -2.65
C LEU A 137 13.29 1.55 -1.42
N GLY A 138 12.49 1.05 -0.48
CA GLY A 138 12.26 1.67 0.82
C GLY A 138 11.63 0.71 1.83
N THR A 139 11.21 1.24 2.98
CA THR A 139 10.45 0.46 3.98
C THR A 139 8.94 0.71 3.91
N GLN A 140 8.54 1.77 3.21
CA GLN A 140 7.15 2.04 2.87
C GLN A 140 7.10 2.62 1.46
N ALA A 141 6.06 2.27 0.72
CA ALA A 141 5.84 2.81 -0.60
C ALA A 141 4.35 2.85 -0.90
N SER A 142 3.96 3.74 -1.79
CA SER A 142 2.57 3.90 -2.20
C SER A 142 2.51 4.31 -3.66
N LEU A 143 1.44 3.90 -4.33
CA LEU A 143 1.12 4.38 -5.66
C LEU A 143 -0.36 4.73 -5.75
N VAL A 144 -0.66 5.71 -6.61
CA VAL A 144 -2.03 6.15 -6.89
C VAL A 144 -2.16 6.25 -8.41
N ALA A 145 -3.06 5.46 -8.98
CA ALA A 145 -3.40 5.53 -10.40
C ALA A 145 -4.63 6.41 -10.58
N ILE A 146 -4.49 7.47 -11.37
CA ILE A 146 -5.61 8.34 -11.77
C ILE A 146 -5.90 8.08 -13.24
N GLU A 147 -7.16 7.82 -13.57
CA GLU A 147 -7.65 7.70 -14.94
C GLU A 147 -8.46 8.94 -15.34
N SER A 148 -8.39 9.27 -16.63
CA SER A 148 -9.16 10.30 -17.32
C SER A 148 -10.17 9.65 -18.26
N SER A 149 -11.34 10.27 -18.42
CA SER A 149 -12.34 9.84 -19.42
C SER A 149 -11.92 10.16 -20.86
N GLU A 150 -11.05 11.15 -21.04
CA GLU A 150 -10.59 11.64 -22.34
C GLU A 150 -9.07 11.48 -22.47
N GLU A 151 -8.59 11.36 -23.71
CA GLU A 151 -7.16 11.41 -24.00
C GLU A 151 -6.60 12.80 -23.71
N MET A 152 -5.40 12.85 -23.14
CA MET A 152 -4.78 14.07 -22.63
C MET A 152 -3.46 14.36 -23.35
N GLY A 153 -3.16 15.64 -23.56
CA GLY A 153 -1.86 16.09 -24.02
C GLY A 153 -0.81 16.03 -22.91
N GLU A 154 0.46 16.22 -23.29
CA GLU A 154 1.62 16.13 -22.38
C GLU A 154 1.48 17.06 -21.15
N LYS A 155 1.03 18.30 -21.34
CA LYS A 155 0.86 19.28 -20.23
C LYS A 155 -0.24 18.88 -19.25
N GLU A 156 -1.33 18.34 -19.77
CA GLU A 156 -2.43 17.85 -18.97
C GLU A 156 -2.01 16.58 -18.21
N LEU A 157 -1.26 15.67 -18.85
CA LEU A 157 -0.67 14.49 -18.20
C LEU A 157 0.31 14.87 -17.09
N ASP A 158 1.17 15.88 -17.29
CA ASP A 158 2.06 16.40 -16.24
C ASP A 158 1.27 16.90 -15.02
N SER A 159 0.14 17.57 -15.26
CA SER A 159 -0.74 18.05 -14.19
C SER A 159 -1.36 16.88 -13.41
N VAL A 160 -1.83 15.83 -14.10
CA VAL A 160 -2.36 14.62 -13.47
C VAL A 160 -1.25 13.86 -12.72
N GLN A 161 -0.04 13.77 -13.28
CA GLN A 161 1.11 13.13 -12.65
C GLN A 161 1.50 13.83 -11.34
N ASN A 162 1.50 15.16 -11.31
CA ASN A 162 1.79 15.94 -10.11
C ASN A 162 0.75 15.70 -9.01
N LEU A 163 -0.54 15.66 -9.37
CA LEU A 163 -1.62 15.31 -8.44
C LEU A 163 -1.45 13.88 -7.91
N ALA A 164 -1.20 12.91 -8.80
CA ALA A 164 -1.02 11.51 -8.42
C ALA A 164 0.19 11.32 -7.48
N ASN A 165 1.32 11.97 -7.75
CA ASN A 165 2.49 11.96 -6.87
C ASN A 165 2.19 12.55 -5.49
N SER A 166 1.46 13.67 -5.46
CA SER A 166 1.05 14.31 -4.21
C SER A 166 0.10 13.42 -3.40
N LEU A 167 -0.81 12.71 -4.08
CA LEU A 167 -1.70 11.72 -3.46
C LEU A 167 -0.94 10.50 -2.94
N ALA A 168 0.08 10.02 -3.64
CA ALA A 168 0.94 8.95 -3.14
C ALA A 168 1.66 9.37 -1.85
N ILE A 169 2.24 10.57 -1.79
CA ILE A 169 2.83 11.12 -0.56
C ILE A 169 1.79 11.16 0.58
N HIS A 170 0.61 11.71 0.27
CA HIS A 170 -0.50 11.81 1.22
C HIS A 170 -0.93 10.43 1.74
N LEU A 171 -0.98 9.40 0.90
CA LEU A 171 -1.41 8.06 1.29
C LEU A 171 -0.49 7.43 2.34
N VAL A 172 0.83 7.66 2.26
CA VAL A 172 1.78 7.23 3.30
C VAL A 172 1.53 7.96 4.62
N GLY A 173 1.34 9.28 4.59
CA GLY A 173 1.19 10.09 5.80
C GLY A 173 -0.19 10.04 6.46
N ALA A 174 -1.27 10.09 5.67
CA ALA A 174 -2.65 10.18 6.14
C ALA A 174 -3.28 8.82 6.47
N GLN A 175 -2.66 7.73 6.01
CA GLN A 175 -3.05 6.36 6.32
C GLN A 175 -4.51 6.00 6.02
N ALA A 176 -5.01 6.41 4.85
CA ALA A 176 -6.32 5.95 4.38
C ALA A 176 -6.37 4.42 4.29
N MET A 177 -7.56 3.86 4.52
CA MET A 177 -7.85 2.42 4.43
C MET A 177 -8.93 2.10 3.40
N TYR A 178 -9.74 3.08 3.00
CA TYR A 178 -10.82 2.91 2.03
C TYR A 178 -10.80 4.02 0.98
N MET A 179 -11.18 3.72 -0.27
CA MET A 179 -11.24 4.72 -1.34
C MET A 179 -12.31 5.78 -1.08
N ASN A 180 -13.57 5.34 -1.03
CA ASN A 180 -14.78 6.19 -1.11
C ASN A 180 -15.71 6.06 0.11
N ALA A 181 -15.76 4.89 0.74
CA ALA A 181 -16.57 4.64 1.92
C ALA A 181 -16.03 3.50 2.79
N ILE A 182 -16.27 3.58 4.10
CA ILE A 182 -16.07 2.46 5.01
C ILE A 182 -17.19 1.44 4.77
N PRO A 183 -16.90 0.13 4.67
CA PRO A 183 -17.92 -0.91 4.54
C PRO A 183 -18.97 -0.84 5.65
N GLN A 184 -20.23 -1.07 5.29
CA GLN A 184 -21.34 -0.93 6.24
C GLN A 184 -21.20 -1.86 7.45
N GLU A 185 -20.69 -3.08 7.26
CA GLU A 185 -20.44 -4.02 8.35
C GLU A 185 -19.41 -3.52 9.37
N VAL A 186 -18.39 -2.79 8.91
CA VAL A 186 -17.38 -2.16 9.79
C VAL A 186 -18.02 -0.99 10.54
N ILE A 187 -18.84 -0.18 9.85
CA ILE A 187 -19.59 0.91 10.48
C ILE A 187 -20.54 0.38 11.56
N ASP A 188 -21.27 -0.70 11.29
CA ASP A 188 -22.26 -1.26 12.22
C ASP A 188 -21.58 -1.82 13.47
N LYS A 189 -20.49 -2.58 13.31
CA LYS A 189 -19.68 -3.07 14.43
C LYS A 189 -19.09 -1.93 15.26
N GLU A 190 -18.53 -0.92 14.60
CA GLU A 190 -17.97 0.25 15.30
C GLU A 190 -19.05 1.05 16.03
N ARG A 191 -20.26 1.18 15.45
CA ARG A 191 -21.40 1.82 16.09
C ARG A 191 -21.84 1.09 17.34
N GLU A 192 -21.89 -0.25 17.31
CA GLU A 192 -22.21 -1.07 18.47
C GLU A 192 -21.21 -0.83 19.60
N ILE A 193 -19.91 -0.98 19.32
CA ILE A 193 -18.82 -0.77 20.28
C ILE A 193 -18.87 0.64 20.90
N LEU A 194 -19.02 1.67 20.06
CA LEU A 194 -19.07 3.06 20.52
C LEU A 194 -20.34 3.36 21.32
N SER A 195 -21.46 2.73 20.99
CA SER A 195 -22.73 2.90 21.71
C SER A 195 -22.64 2.30 23.11
N GLU A 196 -22.09 1.10 23.24
CA GLU A 196 -21.85 0.45 24.53
C GLU A 196 -20.89 1.24 25.40
N ALA A 197 -19.76 1.67 24.83
CA ALA A 197 -18.78 2.50 25.54
C ALA A 197 -19.39 3.82 26.02
N ALA A 198 -20.16 4.50 25.16
CA ALA A 198 -20.82 5.76 25.51
C ALA A 198 -21.90 5.58 26.57
N LYS A 199 -22.66 4.47 26.54
CA LYS A 199 -23.66 4.14 27.55
C LYS A 199 -23.00 3.95 28.92
N LYS A 200 -21.95 3.13 28.99
CA LYS A 200 -21.20 2.87 30.22
C LYS A 200 -20.63 4.16 30.83
N GLU A 201 -19.99 5.01 30.02
CA GLU A 201 -19.46 6.31 30.47
C GLU A 201 -20.56 7.22 31.04
N MET A 202 -21.77 7.24 30.45
CA MET A 202 -22.86 8.06 30.95
C MET A 202 -23.48 7.52 32.24
N GLU A 203 -23.62 6.20 32.36
CA GLU A 203 -24.12 5.54 33.58
C GLU A 203 -23.17 5.79 34.76
N GLU A 204 -21.85 5.65 34.56
CA GLU A 204 -20.83 5.95 35.56
C GLU A 204 -20.89 7.41 36.01
N ASN A 205 -21.00 8.35 35.05
CA ASN A 205 -21.14 9.78 35.36
C ASN A 205 -22.44 10.13 36.10
N ALA A 206 -23.54 9.45 35.79
CA ALA A 206 -24.82 9.66 36.45
C ALA A 206 -24.81 9.17 37.90
N GLN A 207 -24.19 8.00 38.14
CA GLN A 207 -23.98 7.46 39.49
C GLN A 207 -23.14 8.41 40.34
N GLN A 208 -22.02 8.91 39.81
CA GLN A 208 -21.14 9.84 40.53
C GLN A 208 -21.83 11.17 40.88
N ASN A 209 -22.72 11.66 40.01
CA ASN A 209 -23.39 12.95 40.20
C ASN A 209 -24.77 12.84 40.87
N SER A 210 -25.19 11.63 41.29
CA SER A 210 -26.54 11.37 41.84
C SER A 210 -27.68 11.97 41.00
N LYS A 211 -27.50 11.99 39.67
CA LYS A 211 -28.49 12.54 38.72
C LYS A 211 -29.35 11.42 38.16
N GLN A 212 -30.67 11.60 38.22
CA GLN A 212 -31.59 10.75 37.48
C GLN A 212 -31.42 11.00 35.99
N VAL A 213 -31.28 9.92 35.21
CA VAL A 213 -31.11 10.01 33.77
C VAL A 213 -32.41 9.64 33.08
N ASP A 214 -32.87 10.52 32.20
CA ASP A 214 -33.94 10.22 31.26
C ASP A 214 -33.37 9.34 30.13
N GLU A 215 -33.96 8.16 29.93
CA GLU A 215 -33.48 7.15 28.97
C GLU A 215 -33.53 7.64 27.52
N ASP A 216 -34.55 8.41 27.13
CA ASP A 216 -34.67 8.96 25.78
C ASP A 216 -33.63 10.06 25.53
N VAL A 217 -33.39 10.91 26.54
CA VAL A 217 -32.30 11.90 26.48
C VAL A 217 -30.94 11.22 26.39
N MET A 218 -30.72 10.12 27.12
CA MET A 218 -29.48 9.34 27.05
C MET A 218 -29.29 8.74 25.65
N ALA A 219 -30.31 8.07 25.12
CA ALA A 219 -30.27 7.45 23.79
C ALA A 219 -29.95 8.48 22.70
N LYS A 220 -30.59 9.66 22.73
CA LYS A 220 -30.31 10.76 21.79
C LYS A 220 -28.88 11.27 21.90
N ARG A 221 -28.34 11.39 23.12
CA ARG A 221 -26.94 11.84 23.34
C ARG A 221 -25.93 10.81 22.85
N ILE A 222 -26.15 9.52 23.14
CA ILE A 222 -25.31 8.42 22.66
C ILE A 222 -25.31 8.43 21.14
N LYS A 223 -26.49 8.41 20.50
CA LYS A 223 -26.61 8.45 19.04
C LYS A 223 -25.83 9.61 18.43
N LYS A 224 -25.99 10.83 18.96
CA LYS A 224 -25.26 12.02 18.48
C LYS A 224 -23.74 11.88 18.65
N LYS A 225 -23.26 11.30 19.75
CA LYS A 225 -21.83 11.07 20.01
C LYS A 225 -21.25 10.04 19.01
N VAL A 226 -21.97 8.94 18.81
CA VAL A 226 -21.60 7.88 17.87
C VAL A 226 -21.59 8.40 16.44
N ASP A 227 -22.66 9.06 15.99
CA ASP A 227 -22.74 9.65 14.64
C ASP A 227 -21.58 10.61 14.35
N LYS A 228 -21.23 11.46 15.33
CA LYS A 228 -20.08 12.37 15.22
C LYS A 228 -18.76 11.60 15.08
N ARG A 229 -18.56 10.52 15.85
CA ARG A 229 -17.33 9.72 15.77
C ARG A 229 -17.23 8.96 14.43
N ILE A 230 -18.33 8.37 13.96
CA ILE A 230 -18.39 7.71 12.65
C ILE A 230 -18.08 8.70 11.51
N SER A 231 -18.63 9.92 11.58
CA SER A 231 -18.30 10.97 10.61
C SER A 231 -16.81 11.29 10.61
N LYS A 232 -16.19 11.38 11.80
CA LYS A 232 -14.74 11.61 11.93
C LYS A 232 -13.91 10.45 11.40
N LEU A 233 -14.34 9.20 11.65
CA LEU A 233 -13.67 8.02 11.09
C LEU A 233 -13.72 8.03 9.57
N ALA A 234 -14.82 8.47 8.96
CA ALA A 234 -14.88 8.64 7.52
C ALA A 234 -13.87 9.68 7.02
N GLU A 235 -13.68 10.81 7.72
CA GLU A 235 -12.65 11.81 7.38
C GLU A 235 -11.21 11.30 7.61
N GLU A 236 -11.02 10.32 8.50
CA GLU A 236 -9.72 9.75 8.84
C GLU A 236 -9.32 8.57 7.95
N LEU A 237 -10.27 7.71 7.55
CA LEU A 237 -9.98 6.43 6.89
C LEU A 237 -10.35 6.39 5.40
N VAL A 238 -11.18 7.32 4.92
CA VAL A 238 -11.60 7.35 3.51
C VAL A 238 -10.78 8.36 2.74
N LEU A 239 -9.99 7.90 1.77
CA LEU A 239 -9.06 8.73 0.99
C LEU A 239 -9.77 9.95 0.39
N GLU A 240 -10.89 9.75 -0.29
CA GLU A 240 -11.67 10.83 -0.92
C GLU A 240 -12.14 11.92 0.06
N LYS A 241 -12.32 11.56 1.34
CA LYS A 241 -12.84 12.45 2.39
C LYS A 241 -11.74 13.10 3.22
N GLN A 242 -10.51 12.57 3.17
CA GLN A 242 -9.39 13.14 3.89
C GLN A 242 -9.07 14.54 3.38
N LYS A 243 -8.77 15.45 4.32
CA LYS A 243 -8.24 16.77 4.00
C LYS A 243 -6.89 16.60 3.32
N PHE A 244 -6.73 17.24 2.18
CA PHE A 244 -5.54 17.11 1.37
C PHE A 244 -4.64 18.33 1.56
N VAL A 245 -3.39 18.08 1.98
CA VAL A 245 -2.37 19.11 2.09
C VAL A 245 -1.33 18.84 1.01
N SER A 246 -1.36 19.66 -0.03
CA SER A 246 -0.37 19.66 -1.10
C SER A 246 0.10 21.09 -1.36
N GLU A 247 1.17 21.23 -2.12
CA GLU A 247 1.60 22.53 -2.63
C GLU A 247 0.43 23.21 -3.37
N GLY A 248 0.10 24.45 -2.96
CA GLY A 248 -1.05 25.19 -3.50
C GLY A 248 -2.43 24.86 -2.91
N ALA A 249 -2.54 23.89 -2.00
CA ALA A 249 -3.78 23.63 -1.24
C ALA A 249 -3.74 24.33 0.13
N ASP A 250 -4.84 24.96 0.53
CA ASP A 250 -4.95 25.65 1.83
C ASP A 250 -5.26 24.69 2.99
N GLY A 251 -5.22 23.38 2.75
CA GLY A 251 -5.53 22.31 3.70
C GLY A 251 -7.02 22.22 4.07
N LYS A 252 -7.90 22.96 3.40
CA LYS A 252 -9.35 22.94 3.68
C LYS A 252 -10.13 21.98 2.81
N ALA A 253 -9.70 21.78 1.56
CA ALA A 253 -10.35 20.87 0.63
C ALA A 253 -9.97 19.41 0.91
N ASN A 254 -10.90 18.49 0.66
CA ASN A 254 -10.62 17.05 0.67
C ASN A 254 -10.13 16.57 -0.71
N VAL A 255 -9.59 15.36 -0.76
CA VAL A 255 -9.08 14.74 -2.00
C VAL A 255 -10.12 14.78 -3.13
N GLN A 256 -11.38 14.43 -2.86
CA GLN A 256 -12.43 14.46 -3.88
C GLN A 256 -12.65 15.87 -4.44
N ALA A 257 -12.66 16.90 -3.60
CA ALA A 257 -12.83 18.28 -4.05
C ALA A 257 -11.66 18.74 -4.93
N ILE A 258 -10.44 18.32 -4.60
CA ILE A 258 -9.25 18.61 -5.42
C ILE A 258 -9.34 17.87 -6.76
N LEU A 259 -9.67 16.58 -6.76
CA LEU A 259 -9.84 15.80 -7.99
C LEU A 259 -10.92 16.38 -8.91
N ASN A 260 -12.05 16.81 -8.33
CA ASN A 260 -13.13 17.47 -9.06
C ASN A 260 -12.73 18.84 -9.61
N LYS A 261 -11.91 19.60 -8.87
CA LYS A 261 -11.39 20.88 -9.32
C LYS A 261 -10.45 20.68 -10.52
N THR A 262 -9.49 19.78 -10.39
CA THR A 262 -8.55 19.45 -11.48
C THR A 262 -9.28 18.90 -12.70
N SER A 263 -10.29 18.04 -12.51
CA SER A 263 -11.17 17.57 -13.60
C SER A 263 -11.77 18.72 -14.41
N LYS A 264 -12.31 19.74 -13.72
CA LYS A 264 -12.90 20.92 -14.37
C LYS A 264 -11.86 21.77 -15.09
N GLU A 265 -10.68 21.95 -14.51
CA GLU A 265 -9.58 22.72 -15.10
C GLU A 265 -9.05 22.07 -16.39
N LEU A 266 -9.01 20.73 -16.42
CA LEU A 266 -8.53 19.96 -17.56
C LEU A 266 -9.62 19.58 -18.57
N GLY A 267 -10.89 19.89 -18.28
CA GLY A 267 -12.00 19.58 -19.18
C GLY A 267 -12.29 18.08 -19.35
N THR A 268 -11.92 17.25 -18.37
CA THR A 268 -12.12 15.78 -18.38
C THR A 268 -12.67 15.29 -17.03
N THR A 269 -13.10 14.04 -16.94
CA THR A 269 -13.42 13.40 -15.64
C THR A 269 -12.21 12.61 -15.16
N LEU A 270 -11.61 13.04 -14.04
CA LEU A 270 -10.57 12.26 -13.36
C LEU A 270 -11.18 11.37 -12.27
N LYS A 271 -10.68 10.14 -12.17
CA LYS A 271 -11.03 9.18 -11.11
C LYS A 271 -9.78 8.51 -10.58
N ILE A 272 -9.71 8.28 -9.26
CA ILE A 272 -8.70 7.39 -8.71
C ILE A 272 -9.15 5.97 -9.04
N LYS A 273 -8.38 5.28 -9.88
CA LYS A 273 -8.64 3.88 -10.23
C LYS A 273 -8.22 2.95 -9.11
N THR A 274 -7.04 3.21 -8.56
CA THR A 274 -6.39 2.34 -7.58
C THR A 274 -5.47 3.15 -6.70
N ALA A 275 -5.42 2.82 -5.42
CA ALA A 275 -4.44 3.34 -4.48
C ALA A 275 -3.88 2.20 -3.63
N LEU A 276 -2.57 1.97 -3.74
CA LEU A 276 -1.87 0.94 -2.97
C LEU A 276 -0.88 1.56 -2.01
N ARG A 277 -0.73 0.96 -0.83
CA ARG A 277 0.29 1.33 0.14
C ARG A 277 0.83 0.10 0.85
N TYR A 278 2.14 -0.09 0.74
CA TYR A 278 2.87 -1.12 1.44
C TYR A 278 3.70 -0.50 2.56
N GLN A 279 3.77 -1.21 3.68
CA GLN A 279 4.69 -0.95 4.76
C GLN A 279 5.24 -2.30 5.20
N ILE A 280 6.57 -2.42 5.21
CA ILE A 280 7.23 -3.68 5.55
C ILE A 280 6.72 -4.21 6.89
N GLY A 281 6.35 -5.50 6.91
CA GLY A 281 5.85 -6.18 8.10
C GLY A 281 4.39 -5.87 8.48
N ASN A 282 3.69 -5.02 7.73
CA ASN A 282 2.26 -4.72 7.92
C ASN A 282 1.42 -5.29 6.77
N GLU A 283 0.11 -5.42 6.98
CA GLU A 283 -0.82 -5.74 5.91
C GLU A 283 -0.83 -4.62 4.85
N LYS A 284 -0.80 -5.01 3.57
CA LYS A 284 -0.95 -4.04 2.48
C LYS A 284 -2.31 -3.36 2.56
N VAL A 285 -2.37 -2.10 2.15
CA VAL A 285 -3.65 -1.42 1.89
C VAL A 285 -3.82 -1.30 0.40
N GLU A 286 -4.95 -1.81 -0.07
CA GLU A 286 -5.39 -1.79 -1.46
C GLU A 286 -6.82 -1.23 -1.52
N MET A 287 -7.01 -0.21 -2.36
CA MET A 287 -8.24 0.57 -2.48
C MET A 287 -8.57 0.86 -3.94
#